data_AF-A0A5C6FN09-F1
#
_entry.id   AF-A0A5C6FN09-F1
#
_cell.length_a   1.000
_cell.length_b   1.000
_cell.length_c   1.000
_cell.angle_alpha   90.00
_cell.angle_beta   90.00
_cell.angle_gamma   90.00
#
_symmetry.space_group_name_H-M   'P 1'
#
loop_
_entity.id
_entity.type
_entity.pdbx_description
1 polymer ?
#
loop_
_entity_poly.entity_id
_entity_poly.type
_entity_poly.pdbx_seq_one_letter_code
_entity_poly.pdbx_strand_id
1 'polypeptide(L)'
;MLIDDLGAEAVGCYGGESYSTPNIDALAERGMRYDNAFSMPARMVSRATMLTGRYAFRSNLPFNDTPLVRRDSWGRGEITFGNLLADAGYVTGISGKWQLCEHEKYPDHLSDLGFDHQNAWAW
;
A
#
# COMPACT_ATOMS: atom_id res chain seq x y z
N MET A 1 3.01 4.03 7.29
CA MET A 1 3.74 4.47 6.07
C MET A 1 4.11 3.24 5.26
N LEU A 2 4.13 3.34 3.94
CA LEU A 2 4.59 2.29 3.03
C LEU A 2 5.74 2.85 2.19
N ILE A 3 6.84 2.11 2.06
CA ILE A 3 8.01 2.50 1.26
C ILE A 3 8.10 1.55 0.08
N ASP A 4 8.34 2.09 -1.13
CA ASP A 4 8.41 1.32 -2.37
C ASP A 4 9.83 0.78 -2.57
N ASP A 5 9.94 -0.51 -2.89
CA ASP A 5 11.20 -1.20 -3.21
C ASP A 5 12.33 -1.07 -2.15
N LEU A 6 11.97 -1.04 -0.87
CA LEU A 6 12.93 -1.04 0.26
C LEU A 6 13.22 -2.45 0.78
N GLY A 7 14.50 -2.84 0.78
CA GLY A 7 15.00 -4.01 1.51
C GLY A 7 15.22 -3.70 3.00
N ALA A 8 14.94 -4.65 3.88
CA ALA A 8 15.12 -4.48 5.33
C ALA A 8 16.60 -4.27 5.70
N GLU A 9 17.50 -4.91 4.96
CA GLU A 9 18.96 -4.81 5.09
C GLU A 9 19.51 -3.39 4.86
N ALA A 10 18.70 -2.49 4.28
CA ALA A 10 19.07 -1.09 4.09
C ALA A 10 18.79 -0.22 5.33
N VAL A 11 18.13 -0.75 6.37
CA VAL A 11 17.67 -0.02 7.55
C VAL A 11 18.52 -0.35 8.78
N GLY A 12 18.95 0.68 9.51
CA GLY A 12 19.85 0.56 10.66
C GLY A 12 19.35 -0.40 11.74
N CYS A 13 18.08 -0.29 12.14
CA CYS A 13 17.48 -1.18 13.14
C CYS A 13 17.30 -2.64 12.71
N TYR A 14 17.63 -2.97 11.45
CA TYR A 14 17.73 -4.34 10.93
C TYR A 14 19.17 -4.74 10.60
N GLY A 15 20.17 -3.95 11.02
CA GLY A 15 21.59 -4.23 10.80
C GLY A 15 22.18 -3.58 9.54
N GLY A 16 21.44 -2.68 8.88
CA GLY A 16 21.94 -1.94 7.73
C GLY A 16 23.00 -0.90 8.11
N GLU A 17 24.13 -0.90 7.40
CA GLU A 17 25.24 0.05 7.64
C GLU A 17 25.43 1.06 6.49
N SER A 18 24.81 0.79 5.33
CA SER A 18 24.99 1.58 4.11
C SER A 18 24.37 2.98 4.18
N TYR A 19 23.31 3.16 4.98
CA TYR A 19 22.51 4.38 5.03
C TYR A 19 22.17 4.77 6.46
N SER A 20 22.08 6.09 6.71
CA SER A 20 21.64 6.62 7.99
C SER A 20 20.11 6.71 8.02
N THR A 21 19.46 5.96 8.91
CA THR A 21 17.99 5.88 9.06
C THR A 21 17.46 6.33 10.43
N PRO A 22 17.95 7.44 11.02
CA PRO A 22 17.78 7.73 12.45
C PRO A 22 16.32 7.85 12.89
N ASN A 23 15.43 8.33 12.02
CA ASN A 23 14.00 8.46 12.35
C ASN A 23 13.27 7.11 12.35
N ILE A 24 13.68 6.16 11.49
CA ILE A 24 13.13 4.81 11.46
C ILE A 24 13.65 4.03 12.66
N ASP A 25 14.93 4.18 12.98
CA ASP A 25 15.58 3.52 14.12
C ASP A 25 14.94 3.98 15.43
N ALA A 26 14.78 5.29 15.62
CA ALA A 26 14.10 5.86 16.79
C ALA A 26 12.61 5.47 16.89
N LEU A 27 11.95 5.15 15.78
CA LEU A 27 10.58 4.62 15.80
C LEU A 27 10.58 3.15 16.27
N ALA A 28 11.54 2.35 15.81
CA ALA A 28 11.69 0.96 16.20
C ALA A 28 12.05 0.82 17.70
N GLU A 29 12.90 1.69 18.24
CA GLU A 29 13.30 1.69 19.65
C GLU A 29 12.14 2.00 20.61
N ARG A 30 11.20 2.84 20.19
CA ARG A 30 10.06 3.29 21.01
C ARG A 30 8.76 2.53 20.70
N GLY A 31 8.82 1.56 19.81
CA GLY A 31 7.67 0.85 19.29
C GLY A 31 7.89 -0.65 19.23
N MET A 32 7.28 -1.28 18.23
CA MET A 32 7.42 -2.71 17.96
C MET A 32 8.13 -2.89 16.61
N ARG A 33 9.13 -3.77 16.59
CA ARG A 33 9.88 -4.18 15.41
C ARG A 33 9.61 -5.65 15.14
N TYR A 34 9.39 -6.00 13.87
CA TYR A 34 9.10 -7.38 13.46
C TYR A 34 10.31 -7.96 12.75
N ASP A 35 10.92 -9.02 13.30
CA ASP A 35 11.99 -9.74 12.61
C ASP A 35 11.48 -10.55 11.41
N ASN A 36 10.17 -10.82 11.36
CA ASN A 36 9.52 -11.58 10.29
C ASN A 36 8.24 -10.86 9.83
N ALA A 37 8.32 -10.21 8.67
CA ALA A 37 7.20 -9.59 7.98
C ALA A 37 7.32 -9.86 6.48
N PHE A 38 6.25 -10.33 5.84
CA PHE A 38 6.28 -10.81 4.47
C PHE A 38 5.32 -10.01 3.58
N SER A 39 5.75 -9.76 2.34
CA SER A 39 4.95 -9.11 1.31
C SER A 39 4.97 -9.92 0.01
N MET A 40 4.04 -9.63 -0.90
CA MET A 40 4.07 -10.20 -2.24
C MET A 40 5.22 -9.59 -3.05
N PRO A 41 5.93 -10.36 -3.88
CA PRO A 41 7.08 -9.89 -4.67
C PRO A 41 6.66 -9.10 -5.92
N ALA A 42 5.59 -8.30 -5.82
CA ALA A 42 5.07 -7.46 -6.89
C ALA A 42 4.29 -6.28 -6.30
N ARG A 43 4.57 -5.07 -6.78
CA ARG A 43 4.07 -3.80 -6.21
C ARG A 43 2.55 -3.72 -6.14
N MET A 44 1.84 -4.04 -7.23
CA MET A 44 0.38 -4.00 -7.29
C MET A 44 -0.25 -5.02 -6.34
N VAL A 45 0.21 -6.27 -6.43
CA VAL A 45 -0.33 -7.37 -5.62
C VAL A 45 -0.08 -7.12 -4.13
N SER A 46 1.13 -6.68 -3.75
CA SER A 46 1.47 -6.33 -2.37
C SER A 46 0.51 -5.28 -1.81
N ARG A 47 0.27 -4.19 -2.54
CA ARG A 47 -0.66 -3.12 -2.14
C ARG A 47 -2.10 -3.62 -2.00
N ALA A 48 -2.59 -4.41 -2.96
CA ALA A 48 -3.94 -4.97 -2.89
C ALA A 48 -4.13 -5.90 -1.70
N THR A 49 -3.16 -6.79 -1.42
CA THR A 49 -3.22 -7.68 -0.24
C THR A 49 -3.18 -6.90 1.07
N MET A 50 -2.37 -5.82 1.14
CA MET A 50 -2.30 -4.94 2.30
C MET A 50 -3.60 -4.19 2.54
N LEU A 51 -4.23 -3.67 1.48
CA LEU A 51 -5.48 -2.90 1.56
C LEU A 51 -6.67 -3.77 1.97
N THR A 52 -6.77 -4.98 1.40
CA THR A 52 -7.94 -5.85 1.57
C THR A 52 -7.79 -6.90 2.67
N GLY A 53 -6.56 -7.15 3.14
CA GLY A 53 -6.26 -8.25 4.07
C GLY A 53 -6.45 -9.65 3.45
N ARG A 54 -6.54 -9.75 2.13
CA ARG A 54 -6.80 -11.01 1.41
C ARG A 54 -5.56 -11.47 0.67
N TYR A 55 -5.43 -12.79 0.48
CA TYR A 55 -4.38 -13.36 -0.36
C TYR A 55 -4.50 -12.95 -1.83
N ALA A 56 -3.36 -12.85 -2.51
CA ALA A 56 -3.23 -12.41 -3.90
C ALA A 56 -4.16 -13.14 -4.89
N PHE A 57 -4.37 -14.45 -4.74
CA PHE A 57 -5.25 -15.20 -5.64
C PHE A 57 -6.72 -14.77 -5.57
N ARG A 58 -7.10 -14.00 -4.55
CA ARG A 58 -8.45 -13.44 -4.38
C ARG A 58 -8.57 -12.00 -4.88
N SER A 59 -7.47 -11.37 -5.27
CA SER A 59 -7.47 -9.95 -5.63
C SER A 59 -7.79 -9.71 -7.10
N ASN A 60 -8.04 -10.72 -7.94
CA ASN A 60 -8.35 -10.57 -9.37
C ASN A 60 -7.36 -9.69 -10.18
N LEU A 61 -6.17 -9.44 -9.64
CA LEU A 61 -5.13 -8.67 -10.32
C LEU A 61 -4.38 -9.59 -11.29
N PRO A 62 -4.04 -9.10 -12.50
CA PRO A 62 -3.11 -9.81 -13.36
C PRO A 62 -1.75 -9.91 -12.65
N PHE A 63 -1.13 -11.09 -12.68
CA PHE A 63 0.21 -11.31 -12.14
C PHE A 63 1.31 -10.64 -12.98
N ASN A 64 0.97 -10.23 -14.21
CA ASN A 64 1.91 -9.58 -15.12
C ASN A 64 1.95 -8.07 -14.89
N ASP A 65 3.16 -7.52 -14.99
CA ASP A 65 3.52 -6.09 -14.96
C ASP A 65 2.99 -5.36 -16.23
N THR A 66 1.76 -5.68 -16.65
CA THR A 66 1.07 -4.95 -17.71
C THR A 66 0.92 -3.51 -17.24
N PRO A 67 1.40 -2.51 -18.00
CA PRO A 67 1.55 -1.15 -17.53
C PRO A 67 0.27 -0.52 -16.96
N LEU A 68 -0.90 -1.03 -17.34
CA LEU A 68 -2.18 -0.43 -16.98
C LEU A 68 -3.18 -1.51 -16.56
N VAL A 69 -3.39 -1.63 -15.25
CA VAL A 69 -4.64 -2.22 -14.72
C VAL A 69 -5.73 -1.18 -15.00
N ARG A 70 -6.59 -1.44 -15.99
CA ARG A 70 -7.77 -0.60 -16.20
C ARG A 70 -8.64 -0.65 -14.92
N ARG A 71 -9.47 0.36 -14.58
CA ARG A 71 -10.39 0.31 -13.40
C ARG A 71 -11.32 -0.90 -13.42
N ASP A 72 -11.56 -1.46 -14.59
CA ASP A 72 -12.26 -2.73 -14.77
C ASP A 72 -11.55 -3.94 -14.17
N SER A 73 -10.28 -3.82 -13.81
CA SER A 73 -9.46 -4.93 -13.33
C SER A 73 -9.18 -4.96 -11.82
N TRP A 74 -9.50 -3.91 -11.03
CA TRP A 74 -9.42 -4.01 -9.56
C TRP A 74 -10.28 -3.01 -8.79
N GLY A 75 -10.68 -3.38 -7.58
CA GLY A 75 -11.26 -2.49 -6.56
C GLY A 75 -12.78 -2.34 -6.59
N ARG A 76 -13.48 -2.66 -7.68
CA ARG A 76 -14.95 -2.69 -7.68
C ARG A 76 -15.47 -3.82 -6.79
N GLY A 77 -16.08 -3.44 -5.66
CA GLY A 77 -16.63 -4.38 -4.68
C GLY A 77 -15.63 -4.96 -3.70
N GLU A 78 -14.35 -4.56 -3.77
CA GLU A 78 -13.39 -4.87 -2.71
C GLU A 78 -13.65 -3.96 -1.51
N ILE A 79 -13.52 -4.52 -0.31
CA ILE A 79 -13.57 -3.77 0.94
C ILE A 79 -12.13 -3.62 1.43
N THR A 80 -11.66 -2.38 1.60
CA THR A 80 -10.33 -2.11 2.14
C THR A 80 -10.40 -1.67 3.59
N PHE A 81 -9.24 -1.61 4.27
CA PHE A 81 -9.17 -0.98 5.58
C PHE A 81 -9.63 0.48 5.56
N GLY A 82 -9.54 1.17 4.41
CA GLY A 82 -10.06 2.54 4.25
C GLY A 82 -11.56 2.58 4.44
N ASN A 83 -12.30 1.69 3.74
CA ASN A 83 -13.75 1.55 3.92
C ASN A 83 -14.12 1.24 5.37
N LEU A 84 -13.41 0.28 5.99
CA LEU A 84 -13.69 -0.12 7.38
C LEU A 84 -13.45 1.02 8.37
N LEU A 85 -12.42 1.84 8.17
CA LEU A 85 -12.13 3.00 9.01
C LEU A 85 -13.15 4.12 8.79
N ALA A 86 -13.53 4.38 7.54
CA ALA A 86 -14.56 5.36 7.19
C ALA A 86 -15.92 4.99 7.81
N ASP A 87 -16.34 3.72 7.71
CA ASP A 87 -17.55 3.20 8.35
C ASP A 87 -17.51 3.34 9.88
N ALA A 88 -16.33 3.28 10.48
CA ALA A 88 -16.11 3.49 11.90
C ALA A 88 -16.04 4.99 12.31
N GLY A 89 -16.21 5.92 11.36
CA GLY A 89 -16.23 7.36 11.60
C GLY A 89 -14.85 8.03 11.61
N TYR A 90 -13.80 7.36 11.13
CA TYR A 90 -12.51 8.00 10.92
C TYR A 90 -12.52 8.86 9.66
N VAL A 91 -11.86 10.01 9.73
CA VAL A 91 -11.47 10.75 8.53
C VAL A 91 -10.25 10.07 7.94
N THR A 92 -10.34 9.62 6.70
CA THR A 92 -9.30 8.82 6.05
C THR A 92 -8.54 9.63 4.99
N GLY A 93 -7.26 9.33 4.83
CA GLY A 93 -6.41 10.04 3.88
C GLY A 93 -5.33 9.16 3.27
N ILE A 94 -5.03 9.40 2.00
CA ILE A 94 -3.93 8.77 1.28
C ILE A 94 -3.09 9.79 0.53
N SER A 95 -1.77 9.64 0.62
CA SER A 95 -0.82 10.45 -0.13
C SER A 95 0.30 9.55 -0.62
N GLY A 96 0.64 9.63 -1.91
CA GLY A 96 1.71 8.82 -2.48
C GLY A 96 1.34 8.06 -3.73
N LYS A 97 2.18 7.06 -4.04
CA LYS A 97 1.95 6.13 -5.14
C LYS A 97 0.74 5.24 -4.85
N TRP A 98 -0.23 5.18 -5.77
CA TRP A 98 -1.37 4.28 -5.70
C TRP A 98 -1.12 2.96 -6.43
N GLN A 99 -0.88 3.01 -7.74
CA GLN A 99 -0.50 1.87 -8.58
C GLN A 99 -1.52 0.69 -8.61
N LEU A 100 -2.81 0.95 -8.35
CA LEU A 100 -3.89 -0.05 -8.51
C LEU A 100 -4.93 0.36 -9.56
N CYS A 101 -4.92 1.63 -9.98
CA CYS A 101 -5.67 2.16 -11.11
C CYS A 101 -4.99 3.42 -11.64
N GLU A 102 -5.28 3.79 -12.89
CA GLU A 102 -4.97 5.12 -13.44
C GLU A 102 -5.82 6.19 -12.74
N HIS A 103 -5.21 7.01 -11.89
CA HIS A 103 -5.97 7.98 -11.09
C HIS A 103 -6.67 9.04 -11.96
N GLU A 104 -6.01 9.56 -12.99
CA GLU A 104 -6.57 10.58 -13.89
C GLU A 104 -7.85 10.13 -14.60
N LYS A 105 -7.92 8.86 -14.99
CA LYS A 105 -9.07 8.28 -15.67
C LYS A 105 -10.20 7.92 -14.70
N TYR A 106 -9.87 7.75 -13.42
CA TYR A 106 -10.74 7.15 -12.42
C TYR A 106 -10.64 7.88 -11.08
N PRO A 107 -11.05 9.16 -11.03
CA PRO A 107 -10.83 10.04 -9.88
C PRO A 107 -11.55 9.57 -8.61
N ASP A 108 -12.67 8.87 -8.75
CA ASP A 108 -13.47 8.38 -7.61
C ASP A 108 -12.93 7.08 -6.99
N HIS A 109 -11.96 6.42 -7.63
CA HIS A 109 -11.56 5.07 -7.22
C HIS A 109 -11.01 4.99 -5.78
N LEU A 110 -10.27 6.01 -5.34
CA LEU A 110 -9.77 6.07 -3.97
C LEU A 110 -10.90 6.35 -2.97
N SER A 111 -11.86 7.20 -3.34
CA SER A 111 -13.05 7.46 -2.53
C SER A 111 -13.92 6.21 -2.41
N ASP A 112 -14.09 5.45 -3.51
CA ASP A 112 -14.78 4.15 -3.53
C ASP A 112 -14.14 3.15 -2.54
N LEU A 113 -12.83 3.27 -2.29
CA LEU A 113 -12.07 2.44 -1.36
C LEU A 113 -11.92 3.05 0.03
N GLY A 114 -12.68 4.12 0.32
CA GLY A 114 -12.84 4.69 1.65
C GLY A 114 -11.73 5.66 2.05
N PHE A 115 -11.18 6.42 1.09
CA PHE A 115 -10.27 7.53 1.37
C PHE A 115 -10.93 8.89 1.09
N ASP A 116 -11.20 9.68 2.14
CA ASP A 116 -11.83 11.00 2.02
C ASP A 116 -10.92 12.04 1.37
N HIS A 117 -9.63 12.01 1.74
CA HIS A 117 -8.61 12.92 1.26
C HIS A 117 -7.55 12.19 0.44
N GLN A 118 -7.23 12.72 -0.73
CA GLN A 118 -6.32 12.06 -1.66
C GLN A 118 -5.32 13.05 -2.28
N ASN A 119 -4.05 12.66 -2.26
CA ASN A 119 -2.98 13.25 -3.05
C ASN A 119 -2.11 12.10 -3.61
N ALA A 120 -2.65 11.42 -4.63
CA ALA A 120 -2.07 10.19 -5.13
C ALA A 120 -1.78 10.23 -6.62
N TRP A 121 -0.80 9.44 -7.05
CA TRP A 121 -0.45 9.27 -8.45
C TRP A 121 -0.35 7.79 -8.82
N ALA A 122 -0.58 7.50 -10.08
CA ALA A 122 -0.30 6.21 -10.71
C ALA A 122 0.39 6.51 -12.04
N TRP A 123 1.49 5.81 -12.31
CA TRP A 123 2.20 5.88 -13.59
C TRP A 123 1.54 4.95 -14.60
#